data_AF-A0A9J6FQK4-F1
#
_entry.id   AF-A0A9J6FQK4-F1
#
_cell.length_a   1.000
_cell.length_b   1.000
_cell.length_c   1.000
_cell.angle_alpha   90.00
_cell.angle_beta   90.00
_cell.angle_gamma   90.00
#
_symmetry.space_group_name_H-M   'P 1'
#
loop_
_entity.id
_entity.type
_entity.pdbx_description
1 polymer ?
#
loop_
_entity_poly.entity_id
_entity_poly.type
_entity_poly.pdbx_seq_one_letter_code
_entity_poly.pdbx_strand_id
1 'polypeptide(L)'
;MFNNPGMTITIYNGAVIFGLAGTSALSPQNIAYGFENKDIYPFNTEPFAEGDFLMSSLSERAQVIPCSQCPKRRKRRKGKQLTRIS
;
A
#
# COMPACT_ATOMS: atom_id res chain seq x y z
N MET A 1 6.77 7.76 10.44
CA MET A 1 7.96 6.99 10.88
C MET A 1 9.09 7.96 11.19
N PHE A 2 9.21 8.41 12.43
CA PHE A 2 10.25 9.36 12.88
C PHE A 2 11.17 8.78 13.97
N ASN A 3 10.90 7.55 14.43
CA ASN A 3 11.70 6.91 15.49
C ASN A 3 12.83 6.10 14.85
N ASN A 4 14.07 6.46 15.18
CA ASN A 4 15.34 5.80 14.82
C ASN A 4 15.85 5.96 13.36
N PRO A 5 15.97 7.19 12.83
CA PRO A 5 16.74 7.38 11.60
C PRO A 5 18.22 7.00 11.83
N GLY A 6 18.70 5.97 11.14
CA GLY A 6 20.10 5.53 11.19
C GLY A 6 20.36 4.14 11.75
N MET A 7 19.34 3.44 12.28
CA MET A 7 19.49 2.03 12.64
C MET A 7 19.35 1.11 11.43
N THR A 8 20.38 0.31 11.16
CA THR A 8 20.35 -0.70 10.10
C THR A 8 19.45 -1.86 10.52
N ILE A 9 18.33 -2.05 9.81
CA ILE A 9 17.42 -3.18 10.00
C ILE A 9 18.00 -4.40 9.25
N THR A 10 18.31 -5.46 9.99
CA THR A 10 18.68 -6.75 9.41
C THR A 10 17.44 -7.64 9.25
N ILE A 11 17.54 -8.73 8.47
CA ILE A 11 16.42 -9.66 8.25
C ILE A 11 15.87 -10.26 9.57
N TYR A 12 16.71 -10.38 10.60
CA TYR A 12 16.32 -10.89 11.93
C TYR A 12 15.47 -9.87 12.71
N ASN A 13 15.72 -8.58 12.50
CA ASN A 13 14.95 -7.51 13.14
C ASN A 13 13.53 -7.40 12.54
N GLY A 14 13.33 -7.89 11.31
CA GLY A 14 12.05 -7.82 10.62
C GLY A 14 10.92 -8.43 11.42
N ALA A 15 11.07 -9.68 11.86
CA ALA A 15 10.02 -10.39 12.60
C ALA A 15 9.62 -9.65 13.89
N VAL A 16 10.58 -9.09 14.62
CA VAL A 16 10.32 -8.33 15.86
C VAL A 16 9.58 -7.04 15.55
N ILE A 17 10.00 -6.29 14.53
CA ILE A 17 9.36 -5.03 14.13
C ILE A 17 7.92 -5.29 13.67
N PHE A 18 7.70 -6.30 12.85
CA PHE A 18 6.35 -6.66 12.40
C PHE A 18 5.48 -7.19 13.53
N GLY A 19 6.04 -7.95 14.48
CA GLY A 19 5.31 -8.39 15.67
C GLY A 19 4.83 -7.22 16.52
N LEU A 20 5.71 -6.24 16.79
CA LEU A 20 5.37 -5.02 17.55
C LEU A 20 4.39 -4.12 16.78
N ALA A 21 4.59 -3.96 15.47
CA ALA A 21 3.67 -3.20 14.63
C ALA A 21 2.29 -3.86 14.60
N GLY A 22 2.22 -5.18 14.47
CA GLY A 22 0.96 -5.92 14.44
C GLY A 22 0.15 -5.78 15.72
N THR A 23 0.77 -5.96 16.89
CA THR A 23 0.08 -5.81 18.18
C THR A 23 -0.41 -4.39 18.41
N SER A 24 0.37 -3.38 18.00
CA SER A 24 -0.05 -1.98 18.10
C SER A 24 -1.19 -1.65 17.12
N ALA A 25 -1.09 -2.08 15.85
CA ALA A 25 -2.10 -1.80 14.82
C ALA A 25 -3.45 -2.45 15.13
N LEU A 26 -3.44 -3.65 15.71
CA LEU A 26 -4.65 -4.41 16.08
C LEU A 26 -5.22 -4.05 17.46
N SER A 27 -4.72 -2.98 18.10
CA SER A 27 -5.35 -2.50 19.33
C SER A 27 -6.78 -1.99 19.06
N PRO A 28 -7.74 -2.23 19.97
CA PRO A 28 -9.13 -1.79 19.77
C PRO A 28 -9.26 -0.29 19.49
N GLN A 29 -8.40 0.53 20.09
CA GLN A 29 -8.35 1.97 19.87
C GLN A 29 -7.97 2.29 18.41
N ASN A 30 -6.92 1.68 17.89
CA ASN A 30 -6.48 1.93 16.50
C ASN A 30 -7.48 1.39 15.48
N ILE A 31 -8.15 0.29 15.79
CA ILE A 31 -9.24 -0.24 14.97
C ILE A 31 -10.42 0.76 14.93
N ALA A 32 -10.85 1.27 16.09
CA ALA A 32 -11.92 2.26 16.17
C ALA A 32 -11.58 3.54 15.39
N TYR A 33 -10.38 4.09 15.57
CA TYR A 33 -9.88 5.24 14.79
C TYR A 33 -9.81 4.94 13.30
N GLY A 34 -9.46 3.70 12.91
CA GLY A 34 -9.44 3.29 11.51
C GLY A 34 -10.83 3.32 10.86
N PHE A 35 -11.87 2.99 11.62
CA PHE A 35 -13.25 3.08 11.15
C PHE A 35 -13.82 4.50 11.19
N GLU A 36 -13.42 5.30 12.18
CA GLU A 36 -13.79 6.72 12.28
C GLU A 36 -13.24 7.53 11.10
N ASN A 37 -11.95 7.37 10.78
CA ASN A 37 -11.31 8.09 9.67
C ASN A 37 -11.87 7.73 8.28
N LYS A 38 -12.59 6.61 8.17
CA LYS A 38 -13.21 6.16 6.92
C LYS A 38 -14.70 6.49 6.86
N ASP A 39 -15.22 7.25 7.82
CA ASP A 39 -16.64 7.52 7.96
C ASP A 39 -17.49 6.23 7.96
N ILE A 40 -16.95 5.11 8.47
CA ILE A 40 -17.67 3.82 8.58
C ILE A 40 -18.32 3.72 9.96
N TYR A 41 -17.65 4.22 10.99
CA TYR A 41 -18.10 4.21 12.38
C TYR A 41 -18.09 5.65 12.94
N PRO A 42 -19.01 6.07 13.84
CA PRO A 42 -20.15 5.32 14.39
C PRO A 42 -21.48 5.47 13.62
N PHE A 43 -21.57 6.37 12.65
CA PHE A 43 -22.86 6.90 12.19
C PHE A 43 -23.22 6.64 10.73
N ASN A 44 -22.39 5.91 9.97
CA ASN A 44 -22.70 5.64 8.57
C ASN A 44 -23.29 4.24 8.40
N THR A 45 -24.61 4.18 8.20
CA THR A 45 -25.34 2.94 7.93
C THR A 45 -25.12 2.40 6.52
N GLU A 46 -24.65 3.23 5.58
CA GLU A 46 -24.42 2.87 4.17
C GLU A 46 -23.01 3.27 3.70
N PRO A 47 -21.94 2.66 4.24
CA PRO A 47 -20.56 2.95 3.82
C PRO A 47 -20.19 2.40 2.44
N PHE A 48 -21.05 1.55 1.85
CA PHE A 48 -20.84 0.90 0.57
C PHE A 48 -21.90 1.35 -0.43
N ALA A 49 -21.48 1.68 -1.65
CA ALA A 49 -22.40 1.94 -2.73
C ALA A 49 -22.91 0.62 -3.33
N GLU A 50 -24.06 0.63 -4.03
CA GLU A 50 -24.61 -0.56 -4.71
C GLU A 50 -23.57 -1.25 -5.62
N GLY A 51 -22.68 -0.45 -6.22
CA GLY A 51 -21.59 -0.94 -7.07
C GLY A 51 -20.51 -1.75 -6.33
N ASP A 52 -20.33 -1.55 -5.03
CA ASP A 52 -19.35 -2.29 -4.22
C ASP A 52 -19.82 -3.72 -3.92
N PHE A 53 -21.14 -3.97 -4.01
CA PHE A 53 -21.74 -5.30 -3.90
C PHE A 53 -21.73 -6.08 -5.22
N LEU A 54 -21.40 -5.42 -6.34
CA LEU A 54 -21.33 -6.09 -7.64
C LEU A 54 -20.20 -7.12 -7.65
N MET A 55 -20.51 -8.30 -8.17
CA MET A 55 -19.50 -9.33 -8.39
C MET A 55 -18.40 -8.79 -9.32
N SER A 56 -17.14 -8.93 -8.91
CA SER A 56 -16.01 -8.63 -9.79
C SER A 56 -16.17 -9.40 -11.10
N SER A 57 -16.20 -8.69 -12.23
CA SER A 57 -16.27 -9.29 -13.55
C SER A 57 -14.93 -9.97 -13.88
N LEU A 58 -14.73 -11.19 -13.40
CA LEU A 58 -13.51 -11.99 -13.66
C LEU A 58 -13.45 -12.59 -15.08
N SER A 59 -14.33 -12.16 -15.99
CA SER A 59 -14.49 -12.81 -17.30
C SER A 59 -13.66 -12.25 -18.44
N GLU A 60 -12.75 -11.30 -18.21
CA GLU A 60 -11.79 -10.89 -19.25
C GLU A 60 -10.39 -11.40 -18.94
N ARG A 61 -10.22 -12.73 -19.05
CA ARG A 61 -8.90 -13.25 -19.43
C ARG A 61 -8.62 -12.67 -20.82
N ALA A 62 -7.87 -11.57 -20.85
CA ALA A 62 -7.31 -11.03 -22.07
C ALA A 62 -6.74 -12.22 -22.86
N GLN A 63 -7.23 -12.39 -24.08
CA GLN A 63 -6.71 -13.35 -25.03
C GLN A 63 -5.19 -13.29 -24.97
N VAL A 64 -4.55 -14.44 -24.78
CA VAL A 64 -3.10 -14.59 -24.60
C VAL A 64 -2.39 -13.62 -25.52
N ILE A 65 -1.87 -12.52 -24.97
CA ILE A 65 -1.03 -11.61 -25.76
C ILE A 65 0.21 -12.44 -26.08
N PRO A 66 0.50 -12.75 -27.36
CA PRO A 66 1.71 -13.48 -27.68
C PRO A 66 2.91 -12.65 -27.18
N CYS A 67 3.92 -13.34 -26.67
CA CYS A 67 5.13 -12.78 -26.02
C CYS A 67 5.88 -11.72 -26.88
N SER A 68 5.50 -11.54 -28.15
CA SER A 68 5.99 -10.51 -29.06
C SER A 68 5.50 -9.08 -28.76
N GLN A 69 4.43 -8.90 -27.98
CA GLN A 69 3.84 -7.58 -27.69
C GLN A 69 4.09 -7.08 -26.25
N CYS A 70 5.07 -7.64 -25.55
CA CYS A 70 5.50 -7.10 -24.26
C CYS A 70 5.90 -5.61 -24.41
N PRO A 71 5.30 -4.69 -23.62
CA PRO A 71 5.65 -3.27 -23.72
C PRO A 71 7.12 -3.10 -23.36
N LYS A 72 7.90 -2.54 -24.30
CA LYS A 72 9.33 -2.27 -24.11
C LYS A 72 9.50 -1.42 -22.84
N ARG A 73 10.14 -1.98 -21.81
CA ARG A 73 10.52 -1.27 -20.58
C ARG A 73 11.12 0.08 -20.93
N ARG A 74 10.45 1.18 -20.57
CA ARG A 74 11.01 2.53 -20.69
C ARG A 74 12.30 2.59 -19.87
N LYS A 75 13.43 2.83 -20.53
CA LYS A 75 14.73 3.01 -19.86
C LYS A 75 14.62 4.20 -18.90
N ARG A 76 14.86 3.93 -17.61
CA ARG A 76 14.90 4.91 -16.53
C ARG A 76 15.96 5.96 -16.88
N ARG A 77 15.56 7.18 -17.24
CA ARG A 77 16.49 8.29 -17.46
C ARG A 77 17.16 8.60 -16.11
N LYS A 78 18.46 8.35 -16.00
CA LYS A 78 19.24 8.81 -14.83
C LYS A 78 19.22 10.34 -14.85
N GLY A 79 18.59 10.94 -13.84
CA GLY A 79 18.68 12.38 -13.60
C GLY A 79 20.14 12.77 -13.43
N LYS A 80 20.59 13.75 -14.21
CA LYS A 80 21.85 14.44 -13.93
C LYS A 80 21.63 15.22 -12.62
N GLN A 81 22.46 14.95 -11.62
CA GLN A 81 22.58 15.85 -10.48
C GLN A 81 23.01 17.21 -11.01
N LEU A 82 22.22 18.26 -10.75
CA LEU A 82 22.74 19.62 -10.79
C LEU A 82 23.54 19.82 -9.51
N THR A 83 24.85 19.75 -9.62
CA THR A 83 25.77 20.27 -8.62
C THR A 83 25.80 21.80 -8.68
N ARG A 84 25.85 22.39 -7.47
CA ARG A 84 25.96 23.82 -7.16
C ARG A 84 27.02 24.57 -7.97
N ILE A 85 26.75 25.84 -8.27
CA ILE A 85 27.74 26.90 -8.52
C ILE A 85 27.18 28.12 -7.75
N SER A 86 27.75 28.40 -6.57
CA SER A 86 28.53 29.61 -6.22
C SER A 86 27.77 30.91 -6.41
#